data_AF-A0A519KP46-F1
#
_entry.id   AF-A0A519KP46-F1
#
_cell.length_a   1.000
_cell.length_b   1.000
_cell.length_c   1.000
_cell.angle_alpha   90.00
_cell.angle_beta   90.00
_cell.angle_gamma   90.00
#
_symmetry.space_group_name_H-M   'P 1'
#
loop_
_entity.id
_entity.type
_entity.pdbx_description
1 polymer ?
#
loop_
_entity_poly.entity_id
_entity_poly.type
_entity_poly.pdbx_seq_one_letter_code
_entity_poly.pdbx_strand_id
1 'polypeptide(L)'
;MLGGLLLWAFHFVGVYAIASIGDVVARADDPTWRMIGLVFSGVCVVAGVGLLIQALRRGRGGDDVSALANLLAAAGAGLAVVAMIFQSLPTVVGY
;
A
#
# COMPACT_ATOMS: atom_id res chain seq x y z
N MET A 1 -7.87 -5.77 12.07
CA MET A 1 -8.78 -4.88 11.31
C MET A 1 -8.03 -3.73 10.64
N LEU A 2 -7.17 -2.99 11.34
CA LEU A 2 -6.47 -1.81 10.79
C LEU A 2 -5.19 -2.09 9.98
N GLY A 3 -4.79 -3.35 9.80
CA GLY A 3 -3.52 -3.69 9.17
C GLY A 3 -3.36 -3.11 7.75
N GLY A 4 -4.42 -3.12 6.94
CA GLY A 4 -4.41 -2.50 5.61
C GLY A 4 -4.20 -0.98 5.66
N LEU A 5 -4.89 -0.29 6.57
CA LEU A 5 -4.77 1.16 6.73
C LEU A 5 -3.40 1.57 7.29
N LEU A 6 -2.85 0.79 8.21
CA LEU A 6 -1.48 0.99 8.72
C LEU A 6 -0.44 0.80 7.61
N LEU A 7 -0.59 -0.24 6.80
CA LEU A 7 0.29 -0.48 5.66
C LEU A 7 0.20 0.64 4.62
N TRP A 8 -1.01 1.14 4.36
CA TRP A 8 -1.22 2.31 3.50
C TRP A 8 -0.53 3.56 4.06
N ALA A 9 -0.68 3.85 5.36
CA ALA A 9 -0.01 5.00 5.98
C ALA A 9 1.53 4.87 5.92
N PHE A 10 2.05 3.67 6.15
CA PHE A 10 3.48 3.37 5.99
C PHE A 10 3.95 3.59 4.54
N HIS A 11 3.17 3.09 3.57
CA HIS A 11 3.45 3.29 2.16
C HIS A 11 3.48 4.78 1.81
N PHE A 12 2.47 5.54 2.22
CA PHE A 12 2.36 6.98 1.96
C PHE A 12 3.58 7.75 2.49
N VAL A 13 3.94 7.52 3.76
CA VAL A 13 5.11 8.16 4.37
C VAL A 13 6.40 7.72 3.65
N GLY A 14 6.51 6.45 3.30
CA GLY A 14 7.68 5.90 2.61
C GLY A 14 7.91 6.50 1.23
N VAL A 15 6.88 6.54 0.36
CA VAL A 15 7.02 7.13 -0.98
C VAL A 15 7.29 8.63 -0.91
N TYR A 16 6.68 9.34 0.05
CA TYR A 16 6.94 10.76 0.27
C TYR A 16 8.39 11.01 0.70
N ALA A 17 8.92 10.19 1.61
CA ALA A 17 10.31 10.28 2.06
C ALA A 17 11.29 9.98 0.93
N ILE A 18 11.04 8.93 0.13
CA ILE A 18 11.88 8.57 -1.02
C ILE A 18 11.95 9.73 -2.03
N ALA A 19 10.79 10.30 -2.39
CA ALA A 19 10.73 11.44 -3.31
C ALA A 19 11.46 12.66 -2.73
N SER A 20 11.21 12.99 -1.46
CA SER A 20 11.83 14.13 -0.78
C SER A 20 13.36 13.99 -0.70
N ILE A 21 13.88 12.79 -0.45
CA ILE A 21 15.33 12.56 -0.44
C ILE A 21 15.89 12.68 -1.85
N GLY A 22 15.23 12.10 -2.86
CA GLY A 22 15.63 12.20 -4.26
C GLY A 22 15.75 13.64 -4.75
N ASP A 23 14.77 14.48 -4.40
CA ASP A 23 14.77 15.92 -4.70
C ASP A 23 15.92 16.68 -4.03
N VAL A 24 16.37 16.24 -2.85
CA VAL A 24 17.44 16.90 -2.09
C VAL A 24 18.83 16.51 -2.59
N VAL A 25 19.05 15.23 -2.93
CA VAL A 25 20.39 14.70 -3.24
C VAL A 25 20.68 14.56 -4.73
N ALA A 26 19.66 14.62 -5.58
CA ALA A 26 19.78 14.44 -7.03
C ALA A 26 18.88 15.44 -7.78
N ARG A 27 18.18 14.99 -8.82
CA ARG A 27 17.11 15.74 -9.50
C ARG A 27 15.79 14.99 -9.34
N ALA A 28 14.68 15.73 -9.35
CA ALA A 28 13.34 15.17 -9.18
C ALA A 28 12.97 14.09 -10.21
N ASP A 29 13.54 14.20 -11.41
CA ASP A 29 13.35 13.33 -12.55
C ASP A 29 14.35 12.15 -12.62
N ASP A 30 15.21 11.97 -11.61
CA ASP A 30 16.22 10.90 -11.61
C ASP A 30 15.54 9.50 -11.65
N PRO A 31 15.82 8.69 -12.69
CA PRO A 31 15.17 7.40 -12.89
C PRO A 31 15.47 6.41 -11.75
N THR A 32 16.60 6.55 -11.06
CA THR A 32 16.99 5.68 -9.94
C THR A 32 16.02 5.84 -8.77
N TRP A 33 15.73 7.08 -8.37
CA TRP A 33 14.81 7.39 -7.27
C TRP A 33 13.38 6.98 -7.59
N ARG A 34 12.96 7.16 -8.84
CA ARG A 34 11.67 6.65 -9.34
C ARG A 34 11.57 5.13 -9.24
N MET A 35 12.63 4.41 -9.64
CA MET A 35 12.67 2.94 -9.54
C MET A 35 12.65 2.46 -8.09
N ILE A 36 13.35 3.14 -7.18
CA ILE A 36 13.31 2.83 -5.74
C ILE A 36 11.88 2.98 -5.20
N GLY A 37 11.21 4.10 -5.52
CA GLY A 37 9.82 4.34 -5.13
C GLY A 37 8.85 3.31 -5.71
N LEU A 38 9.08 2.88 -6.96
CA LEU A 38 8.30 1.82 -7.62
C LEU A 38 8.47 0.47 -6.92
N VAL A 39 9.70 0.05 -6.64
CA VAL A 39 9.99 -1.21 -5.95
C VAL A 39 9.38 -1.22 -4.55
N PHE A 40 9.58 -0.13 -3.79
CA PHE A 40 8.98 0.03 -2.46
C PHE A 40 7.44 -0.06 -2.51
N SER A 41 6.82 0.61 -3.47
CA SER A 41 5.36 0.55 -3.68
C SER A 41 4.89 -0.87 -4.05
N GLY A 42 5.62 -1.55 -4.93
CA GLY A 42 5.33 -2.93 -5.31
C GLY A 42 5.34 -3.89 -4.11
N VAL A 43 6.34 -3.77 -3.24
CA VAL A 43 6.41 -4.57 -2.00
C VAL A 43 5.21 -4.29 -1.09
N CYS A 44 4.82 -3.02 -0.92
CA CYS A 44 3.66 -2.65 -0.10
C CYS A 44 2.34 -3.18 -0.68
N VAL A 45 2.17 -3.11 -2.00
CA VAL A 45 0.99 -3.65 -2.70
C VAL A 45 0.91 -5.17 -2.52
N VAL A 46 2.02 -5.89 -2.70
CA VAL A 46 2.07 -7.35 -2.49
C VAL A 46 1.71 -7.71 -1.06
N ALA A 47 2.26 -7.00 -0.06
CA ALA A 47 1.90 -7.19 1.34
C ALA A 47 0.41 -6.90 1.60
N GLY A 48 -0.14 -5.84 1.00
CA GLY A 48 -1.55 -5.47 1.12
C GLY A 48 -2.50 -6.51 0.52
N VAL A 49 -2.16 -7.04 -0.65
CA VAL A 49 -2.88 -8.17 -1.27
C VAL A 49 -2.81 -9.41 -0.38
N GLY A 50 -1.66 -9.68 0.25
CA GLY A 50 -1.52 -10.75 1.24
C GLY A 50 -2.47 -10.58 2.42
N LEU A 51 -2.56 -9.38 3.00
CA LEU A 51 -3.49 -9.06 4.10
C LEU A 51 -4.96 -9.21 3.67
N LEU A 52 -5.30 -8.79 2.45
CA LEU A 52 -6.64 -8.94 1.89
C LEU A 52 -7.02 -10.41 1.75
N ILE A 53 -6.15 -11.23 1.14
CA ILE A 53 -6.37 -12.67 0.98
C ILE A 53 -6.51 -13.33 2.36
N GLN A 54 -5.70 -12.94 3.33
CA GLN A 54 -5.77 -13.46 4.70
C GLN A 54 -7.10 -13.10 5.37
N ALA A 55 -7.58 -11.87 5.24
CA ALA A 55 -8.87 -11.43 5.79
C ALA A 55 -10.03 -12.21 5.17
N LEU A 56 -10.02 -12.39 3.84
CA LEU A 56 -11.04 -13.16 3.12
C LEU A 56 -11.05 -14.65 3.52
N ARG A 57 -9.88 -15.24 3.79
CA ARG A 57 -9.78 -16.63 4.25
C ARG A 57 -10.34 -16.82 5.67
N ARG A 58 -10.18 -15.83 6.56
CA ARG A 58 -10.67 -15.88 7.95
C ARG A 58 -12.18 -15.72 8.07
N GLY A 59 -12.83 -15.08 7.11
CA GLY A 59 -14.28 -14.86 7.12
C GLY A 59 -15.15 -16.12 6.93
N ARG A 60 -14.56 -17.32 6.81
CA ARG A 60 -15.25 -18.56 6.45
C ARG A 60 -15.78 -19.41 7.63
N GLY A 61 -15.64 -18.98 8.89
CA GLY A 61 -16.03 -19.83 10.03
C GLY A 61 -16.12 -19.15 11.40
N GLY A 62 -16.70 -17.94 11.48
CA GLY A 62 -16.85 -17.20 12.74
C GLY A 62 -18.31 -16.82 13.03
N ASP A 63 -18.56 -16.38 14.25
CA ASP A 63 -19.81 -15.72 14.68
C ASP A 63 -20.03 -14.37 13.95
N ASP A 64 -21.23 -13.80 14.05
CA ASP A 64 -21.64 -12.59 13.31
C ASP A 64 -20.69 -11.39 13.54
N VAL A 65 -20.18 -11.26 14.77
CA VAL A 65 -19.22 -10.19 15.13
C VAL A 65 -17.88 -10.40 14.43
N SER A 66 -17.35 -11.63 14.43
CA SER A 66 -16.12 -11.96 13.70
C SER A 66 -16.29 -11.82 12.20
N ALA A 67 -17.48 -12.12 11.66
CA ALA A 67 -17.79 -11.94 10.25
C ALA A 67 -17.75 -10.45 9.86
N LEU A 68 -18.40 -9.57 10.63
CA LEU A 68 -18.32 -8.12 10.42
C LEU A 68 -16.89 -7.60 10.55
N ALA A 69 -16.14 -8.08 11.55
CA ALA A 69 -14.75 -7.68 11.75
C ALA A 69 -13.84 -8.07 10.57
N ASN A 70 -14.05 -9.27 10.01
CA ASN A 70 -13.34 -9.74 8.83
C ASN A 70 -13.75 -8.97 7.57
N LEU A 71 -15.04 -8.62 7.41
CA LEU A 71 -15.52 -7.78 6.31
C LEU A 71 -14.84 -6.41 6.33
N LEU A 72 -14.81 -5.75 7.49
CA LEU A 72 -14.16 -4.45 7.66
C LEU A 72 -12.64 -4.54 7.43
N ALA A 73 -12.00 -5.61 7.88
CA ALA A 73 -10.58 -5.86 7.62
C ALA A 73 -10.29 -6.04 6.12
N ALA A 74 -11.14 -6.81 5.41
CA ALA A 74 -11.02 -7.00 3.97
C ALA A 74 -11.30 -5.69 3.20
N ALA A 75 -12.32 -4.94 3.58
CA ALA A 75 -12.63 -3.64 2.97
C ALA A 75 -11.47 -2.64 3.16
N GLY A 76 -10.91 -2.55 4.38
CA GLY A 76 -9.76 -1.70 4.68
C GLY A 76 -8.50 -2.11 3.92
N ALA A 77 -8.22 -3.41 3.80
CA ALA A 77 -7.10 -3.91 3.00
C ALA A 77 -7.30 -3.68 1.50
N GLY A 78 -8.51 -3.89 0.97
CA GLY A 78 -8.84 -3.63 -0.42
C GLY A 78 -8.70 -2.15 -0.78
N LEU A 79 -9.24 -1.26 0.06
CA LEU A 79 -9.10 0.19 -0.11
C LEU A 79 -7.63 0.62 -0.09
N ALA A 80 -6.86 0.10 0.87
CA ALA A 80 -5.43 0.37 0.97
C ALA A 80 -4.68 -0.03 -0.31
N VAL A 81 -4.92 -1.22 -0.85
CA VAL A 81 -4.28 -1.69 -2.08
C VAL A 81 -4.59 -0.76 -3.26
N VAL A 82 -5.86 -0.39 -3.46
CA VAL A 82 -6.27 0.52 -4.53
C VAL A 82 -5.60 1.89 -4.37
N ALA A 83 -5.58 2.42 -3.15
CA ALA A 83 -4.94 3.70 -2.85
C ALA A 83 -3.43 3.68 -3.13
N MET A 84 -2.72 2.63 -2.71
CA MET A 84 -1.28 2.49 -2.96
C MET A 84 -0.95 2.41 -4.45
N ILE A 85 -1.73 1.65 -5.23
CA ILE A 85 -1.57 1.56 -6.69
C ILE A 85 -1.74 2.95 -7.31
N PHE A 86 -2.82 3.66 -6.96
CA PHE A 86 -3.09 4.99 -7.50
C PHE A 86 -2.00 5.99 -7.12
N GLN A 87 -1.55 5.99 -5.86
CA GLN A 87 -0.45 6.86 -5.39
C GLN A 87 0.90 6.54 -6.04
N SER A 88 1.09 5.32 -6.54
CA SER A 88 2.31 4.93 -7.26
C SER A 88 2.29 5.27 -8.75
N LEU A 89 1.16 5.72 -9.32
CA LEU A 89 1.10 6.10 -10.75
C LEU A 89 2.15 7.17 -11.13
N PRO A 90 2.33 8.27 -10.36
CA PRO A 90 3.40 9.26 -10.58
C PRO A 90 4.79 8.69 -10.89
N THR A 91 5.21 7.64 -10.19
CA THR A 91 6.55 7.08 -10.38
C THR A 91 6.67 6.33 -11.71
N VAL A 92 5.56 5.79 -12.23
CA VAL A 92 5.49 5.10 -13.53
C VAL A 92 5.46 6.08 -14.69
N VAL A 93 4.54 7.05 -14.67
CA VAL A 93 4.30 7.91 -15.83
C VAL A 93 5.45 8.88 -16.05
N GLY A 94 6.07 9.36 -14.97
CA GLY A 94 7.09 10.40 -15.04
C GLY A 94 6.50 11.75 -15.39
N TYR A 95 6.91 12.77 -14.67
CA TYR A 95 6.57 14.16 -14.96
C TYR A 95 7.87 14.92 -15.15
#